data_AF-A0A971H9R0-F1
#
_entry.id   AF-A0A971H9R0-F1
#
_cell.length_a   1.000
_cell.length_b   1.000
_cell.length_c   1.000
_cell.angle_alpha   90.00
_cell.angle_beta   90.00
_cell.angle_gamma   90.00
#
_symmetry.space_group_name_H-M   'P 1'
#
loop_
_entity.id
_entity.type
_entity.pdbx_description
1 polymer ?
#
loop_
_entity_poly.entity_id
_entity_poly.type
_entity_poly.pdbx_seq_one_letter_code
_entity_poly.pdbx_strand_id
1 'polypeptide(L)'
;MLQSRSHNCGELTIKNIGESVKIVGWMENIREVSANLAFLVLRDFYGVTQAVIETEDLIAQVKALNKESTISIEGKVRERASKNPKLPTGDIEVVPEKIEVLGRCIHNELPFQISHSREADEAARLKYRYLDLRNPLVKENI
;
A
#
# COMPACT_ATOMS: atom_id res chain seq x y z
N MET A 1 -24.38 -3.13 6.29
CA MET A 1 -23.01 -3.67 6.23
C MET A 1 -22.09 -2.45 6.26
N LEU A 2 -21.25 -2.25 7.28
CA LEU A 2 -20.26 -1.17 7.24
C LEU A 2 -19.20 -1.61 6.22
N GLN A 3 -19.18 -0.98 5.05
CA GLN A 3 -18.16 -1.24 4.05
C GLN A 3 -16.85 -0.63 4.57
N SER A 4 -15.86 -1.45 4.89
CA SER A 4 -14.59 -1.02 5.50
C SER A 4 -13.68 -0.24 4.56
N ARG A 5 -14.01 -0.22 3.26
CA ARG A 5 -13.33 0.54 2.20
C ARG A 5 -14.34 1.01 1.15
N SER A 6 -14.06 2.14 0.53
CA SER A 6 -14.82 2.63 -0.64
C SER A 6 -14.33 1.99 -1.94
N HIS A 7 -13.02 1.79 -2.05
CA HIS A 7 -12.35 1.31 -3.24
C HIS A 7 -11.26 0.29 -2.89
N ASN A 8 -10.89 -0.56 -3.83
CA ASN A 8 -9.68 -1.36 -3.78
C ASN A 8 -8.46 -0.55 -4.24
N CYS A 9 -7.25 -1.03 -3.92
CA CYS A 9 -6.02 -0.30 -4.23
C CYS A 9 -5.61 -0.35 -5.71
N GLY A 10 -6.32 -1.10 -6.55
CA GLY A 10 -6.00 -1.26 -7.99
C GLY A 10 -6.95 -0.53 -8.95
N GLU A 11 -8.07 0.02 -8.47
CA GLU A 11 -9.15 0.51 -9.35
C GLU A 11 -9.24 2.02 -9.50
N LEU A 12 -8.50 2.80 -8.71
CA LEU A 12 -8.51 4.26 -8.79
C LEU A 12 -7.87 4.75 -10.10
N THR A 13 -8.55 5.67 -10.78
CA THR A 13 -8.11 6.24 -12.07
C THR A 13 -8.20 7.76 -12.07
N ILE A 14 -7.76 8.38 -13.17
CA ILE A 14 -7.91 9.83 -13.39
C ILE A 14 -9.35 10.34 -13.22
N LYS A 15 -10.37 9.48 -13.42
CA LYS A 15 -11.79 9.83 -13.25
C LYS A 15 -12.18 10.10 -11.80
N ASN A 16 -11.39 9.60 -10.85
CA ASN A 16 -11.64 9.74 -9.42
C ASN A 16 -11.02 11.01 -8.83
N ILE A 17 -10.33 11.86 -9.62
CA ILE A 17 -9.70 13.09 -9.10
C ILE A 17 -10.72 13.93 -8.33
N GLY A 18 -10.31 14.34 -7.13
CA GLY A 18 -11.13 15.15 -6.22
C GLY A 18 -12.10 14.36 -5.35
N GLU A 19 -12.26 13.06 -5.60
CA GLU A 19 -13.09 12.18 -4.78
C GLU A 19 -12.45 11.89 -3.42
N SER A 20 -13.26 11.86 -2.37
CA SER A 20 -12.86 11.37 -1.05
C SER A 20 -13.00 9.85 -1.02
N VAL A 21 -11.89 9.17 -0.83
CA VAL A 21 -11.82 7.70 -0.87
C VAL A 21 -11.26 7.15 0.43
N LYS A 22 -11.74 5.97 0.78
CA LYS A 22 -11.19 5.07 1.80
C LYS A 22 -10.63 3.83 1.13
N ILE A 23 -9.33 3.60 1.26
CA ILE A 23 -8.62 2.39 0.79
C ILE A 23 -7.94 1.69 1.96
N VAL A 24 -7.87 0.36 1.90
CA VAL A 24 -7.35 -0.48 2.98
C VAL A 24 -6.42 -1.52 2.38
N GLY A 25 -5.25 -1.71 2.98
CA GLY A 25 -4.25 -2.65 2.50
C GLY A 25 -3.05 -2.78 3.42
N TRP A 26 -2.03 -3.47 2.92
CA TRP A 26 -0.73 -3.61 3.55
C TRP A 26 0.19 -2.48 3.11
N MET A 27 0.87 -1.87 4.08
CA MET A 27 1.94 -0.92 3.82
C MET A 27 3.13 -1.66 3.21
N GLU A 28 3.29 -1.56 1.90
CA GLU A 28 4.33 -2.27 1.17
C GLU A 28 5.69 -1.57 1.33
N ASN A 29 5.70 -0.25 1.15
CA ASN A 29 6.90 0.55 1.33
C ASN A 29 6.57 2.01 1.63
N ILE A 30 7.55 2.71 2.21
CA ILE A 30 7.52 4.15 2.40
C ILE A 30 8.86 4.75 1.96
N ARG A 31 8.80 5.86 1.24
CA ARG A 31 9.96 6.65 0.83
C ARG A 31 9.79 8.08 1.34
N GLU A 32 10.54 8.43 2.37
CA GLU A 32 10.67 9.80 2.87
C GLU A 32 11.56 10.61 1.91
N VAL A 33 11.14 11.83 1.57
CA VAL A 33 11.89 12.76 0.72
C VAL A 33 12.33 13.98 1.52
N SER A 34 11.46 14.47 2.41
CA SER A 34 11.75 15.53 3.38
C SER A 34 10.88 15.33 4.63
N ALA A 35 11.10 16.16 5.66
CA ALA A 35 10.32 16.13 6.91
C ALA A 35 8.79 16.24 6.69
N ASN A 36 8.37 16.85 5.58
CA ASN A 36 6.99 17.10 5.21
C ASN A 36 6.60 16.45 3.87
N LEU A 37 7.36 15.47 3.37
CA LEU A 37 6.99 14.76 2.15
C LEU A 37 7.45 13.30 2.20
N ALA A 38 6.49 12.38 2.15
CA ALA A 38 6.74 10.96 1.98
C ALA A 38 5.76 10.32 0.98
N PHE A 39 6.24 9.29 0.29
CA PHE A 39 5.42 8.46 -0.60
C PHE A 39 5.26 7.08 0.02
N LEU A 40 4.02 6.73 0.35
CA LEU A 40 3.66 5.41 0.85
C LEU A 40 3.00 4.61 -0.27
N VAL A 41 3.37 3.35 -0.43
CA VAL A 41 2.71 2.41 -1.33
C VAL A 41 1.81 1.49 -0.51
N LEU A 42 0.52 1.57 -0.77
CA LEU A 42 -0.48 0.70 -0.16
C LEU A 42 -0.86 -0.39 -1.16
N ARG A 43 -0.74 -1.65 -0.74
CA ARG A 43 -1.05 -2.81 -1.57
C ARG A 43 -2.23 -3.57 -1.00
N ASP A 44 -3.15 -3.99 -1.85
CA ASP A 44 -4.13 -5.02 -1.51
C ASP A 44 -4.10 -6.16 -2.54
N PHE A 45 -5.12 -7.01 -2.54
CA PHE A 45 -5.20 -8.12 -3.50
C PHE A 45 -5.38 -7.66 -4.96
N TYR A 46 -5.83 -6.43 -5.20
CA TYR A 46 -6.25 -5.95 -6.52
C TYR A 46 -5.21 -5.04 -7.16
N GLY A 47 -4.31 -4.47 -6.38
CA GLY A 47 -3.19 -3.70 -6.90
C GLY A 47 -2.54 -2.82 -5.83
N VAL A 48 -1.90 -1.76 -6.32
CA VAL A 48 -1.18 -0.78 -5.50
C VAL A 48 -1.70 0.61 -5.78
N THR A 49 -1.82 1.42 -4.73
CA THR A 49 -2.09 2.86 -4.83
C THR A 49 -1.02 3.61 -4.04
N GLN A 50 -0.50 4.69 -4.62
CA GLN A 50 0.40 5.60 -3.92
C GLN A 50 -0.41 6.55 -3.04
N ALA A 51 0.02 6.73 -1.80
CA ALA A 51 -0.38 7.82 -0.93
C ALA A 51 0.76 8.82 -0.79
N VAL A 52 0.45 10.10 -0.92
CA VAL A 52 1.41 11.22 -0.75
C VAL A 52 1.12 11.90 0.58
N ILE A 53 2.07 11.79 1.51
CA ILE A 53 1.91 12.29 2.87
C ILE A 53 2.68 13.60 2.98
N GLU A 54 1.97 14.68 3.29
CA GLU A 54 2.51 16.05 3.29
C GLU A 54 2.58 16.68 4.69
N THR A 55 2.32 15.89 5.75
CA THR A 55 2.33 16.33 7.15
C THR A 55 3.30 15.50 8.00
N GLU A 56 4.08 16.17 8.84
CA GLU A 56 5.12 15.55 9.66
C GLU A 56 4.55 14.50 10.63
N ASP A 57 3.40 14.78 11.26
CA ASP A 57 2.74 13.87 12.20
C ASP A 57 2.35 12.53 11.55
N LEU A 58 1.78 12.58 10.34
CA LEU A 58 1.40 11.36 9.60
C LEU A 58 2.64 10.60 9.16
N ILE A 59 3.70 11.29 8.70
CA ILE A 59 4.98 10.67 8.33
C ILE A 59 5.58 9.94 9.54
N ALA A 60 5.63 10.58 10.69
CA ALA A 60 6.11 9.97 11.93
C ALA A 60 5.28 8.74 12.32
N GLN A 61 3.95 8.82 12.20
CA GLN A 61 3.04 7.70 12.47
C GLN A 61 3.34 6.50 11.57
N VAL A 62 3.46 6.68 10.25
CA VAL A 62 3.67 5.55 9.32
C VAL A 62 5.10 5.01 9.37
N LYS A 63 6.10 5.87 9.65
CA LYS A 63 7.51 5.48 9.79
C LYS A 63 7.76 4.57 11.00
N ALA A 64 6.92 4.69 12.04
CA ALA A 64 6.95 3.81 13.20
C ALA A 64 6.36 2.40 12.92
N LEU A 65 5.83 2.15 11.71
CA LEU A 65 5.26 0.86 11.34
C LEU A 65 6.26 0.01 10.58
N ASN A 66 6.23 -1.29 10.85
CA ASN A 66 6.91 -2.27 10.00
C ASN A 66 6.15 -2.45 8.68
N LYS A 67 6.88 -2.79 7.62
CA LYS A 67 6.29 -3.23 6.35
C LYS A 67 5.29 -4.36 6.60
N GLU A 68 4.29 -4.45 5.74
CA GLU A 68 3.15 -5.37 5.84
C GLU A 68 2.20 -5.11 7.01
N SER A 69 2.35 -3.98 7.73
CA SER A 69 1.30 -3.49 8.63
C SER A 69 0.04 -3.16 7.82
N THR A 70 -1.13 -3.55 8.33
CA THR A 70 -2.42 -3.27 7.70
C THR A 70 -2.93 -1.91 8.15
N ILE A 71 -3.18 -1.03 7.19
CA ILE A 71 -3.64 0.34 7.44
C ILE A 71 -4.85 0.68 6.57
N SER A 72 -5.64 1.63 7.05
CA SER A 72 -6.69 2.30 6.30
C SER A 72 -6.26 3.74 6.03
N ILE A 73 -6.46 4.20 4.80
CA ILE A 73 -6.21 5.57 4.37
C ILE A 73 -7.53 6.15 3.91
N GLU A 74 -7.96 7.21 4.57
CA GLU A 74 -9.04 8.10 4.12
C GLU A 74 -8.39 9.37 3.60
N GLY A 75 -8.74 9.78 2.39
CA GLY A 75 -8.10 10.94 1.76
C GLY A 75 -8.68 11.29 0.39
N LYS A 76 -8.08 12.29 -0.25
CA LYS A 76 -8.54 12.83 -1.52
C LYS A 76 -7.67 12.37 -2.68
N VAL A 77 -8.28 11.94 -3.77
CA VAL A 77 -7.55 11.55 -4.99
C VAL A 77 -7.02 12.81 -5.71
N ARG A 78 -5.75 12.79 -6.08
CA ARG A 78 -5.03 13.86 -6.77
C ARG A 78 -4.29 13.31 -7.98
N GLU A 79 -4.15 14.09 -9.03
CA GLU A 79 -3.29 13.75 -10.16
C GLU A 79 -1.81 13.78 -9.75
N ARG A 80 -1.03 12.80 -10.21
CA ARG A 80 0.42 12.80 -9.96
C ARG A 80 1.11 13.82 -10.84
N ALA A 81 2.07 14.54 -10.25
CA ALA A 81 3.00 15.38 -11.00
C ALA A 81 3.91 14.55 -11.94
N SER A 82 4.26 13.32 -11.53
CA SER A 82 5.05 12.39 -12.34
C SER A 82 4.31 11.05 -12.44
N LYS A 83 3.75 10.80 -13.62
CA LYS A 83 2.92 9.62 -13.94
C LYS A 83 3.77 8.38 -14.10
N ASN A 84 3.25 7.24 -13.66
CA ASN A 84 3.89 5.93 -13.79
C ASN A 84 3.10 5.01 -14.73
N PRO A 85 3.46 4.90 -16.03
CA PRO A 85 2.70 4.10 -17.00
C PRO A 85 2.72 2.59 -16.72
N LYS A 86 3.53 2.12 -15.76
CA LYS A 86 3.59 0.70 -15.38
C LYS A 86 2.48 0.29 -14.42
N LEU A 87 1.74 1.25 -13.84
CA LEU A 87 0.69 1.00 -12.86
C LEU A 87 -0.66 1.50 -13.37
N PRO A 88 -1.76 0.76 -13.20
CA PRO A 88 -3.11 1.24 -13.53
C PRO A 88 -3.50 2.53 -12.78
N THR A 89 -3.07 2.64 -11.53
CA THR A 89 -3.24 3.81 -10.66
C THR A 89 -2.14 4.86 -10.84
N GLY A 90 -1.26 4.66 -11.83
CA GLY A 90 -0.04 5.43 -12.02
C GLY A 90 -0.23 6.88 -12.43
N ASP A 91 -1.45 7.29 -12.76
CA ASP A 91 -1.80 8.68 -13.05
C ASP A 91 -2.24 9.47 -11.80
N ILE A 92 -2.54 8.77 -10.70
CA ILE A 92 -3.14 9.36 -9.49
C ILE A 92 -2.38 8.97 -8.22
N GLU A 93 -2.62 9.72 -7.17
CA GLU A 93 -2.21 9.43 -5.80
C GLU A 93 -3.30 9.87 -4.83
N VAL A 94 -3.30 9.33 -3.61
CA VAL A 94 -4.22 9.74 -2.54
C VAL A 94 -3.48 10.64 -1.57
N VAL A 95 -4.02 11.82 -1.27
CA VAL A 95 -3.54 12.71 -0.21
C VAL A 95 -4.28 12.32 1.08
N PRO A 96 -3.62 11.70 2.07
CA PRO A 96 -4.31 11.24 3.28
C PRO A 96 -4.79 12.40 4.14
N GLU A 97 -6.05 12.33 4.55
CA GLU A 97 -6.62 13.16 5.61
C GLU A 97 -6.55 12.41 6.95
N LYS A 98 -6.65 11.08 6.91
CA LYS A 98 -6.55 10.20 8.09
C LYS A 98 -5.91 8.87 7.74
N ILE A 99 -4.99 8.42 8.59
CA ILE A 99 -4.40 7.08 8.53
C ILE A 99 -4.71 6.34 9.82
N GLU A 100 -5.38 5.19 9.69
CA GLU A 100 -5.72 4.32 10.82
C GLU A 100 -4.95 3.01 10.72
N VAL A 101 -4.33 2.59 11.84
CA VAL A 101 -3.60 1.33 11.91
C VAL A 101 -4.55 0.22 12.35
N LEU A 102 -4.89 -0.67 11.42
CA LEU A 102 -5.81 -1.79 11.67
C LEU A 102 -5.09 -3.01 12.27
N GLY A 103 -3.83 -3.22 11.88
CA GLY A 103 -3.02 -4.31 12.38
C GLY A 103 -1.54 -4.04 12.20
N ARG A 104 -0.77 -4.09 13.29
CA ARG A 104 0.68 -3.87 13.25
C ARG A 104 1.39 -5.17 12.88
N CYS A 105 2.28 -5.11 11.89
CA CYS A 105 3.25 -6.17 11.70
C CYS A 105 4.29 -6.09 12.81
N ILE A 106 4.40 -7.12 13.64
CA ILE A 106 5.34 -7.16 14.77
C ILE A 106 6.76 -7.56 14.35
N HIS A 107 6.95 -7.97 13.10
CA HIS A 107 8.22 -8.43 12.57
C HIS A 107 8.89 -7.33 11.75
N ASN A 108 10.11 -6.96 12.14
CA ASN A 108 10.93 -5.99 11.39
C ASN A 108 11.49 -6.62 10.10
N GLU A 109 11.67 -7.94 10.10
CA GLU A 109 12.16 -8.73 8.97
C GLU A 109 11.18 -9.88 8.68
N LEU A 110 10.83 -10.04 7.42
CA LEU A 110 9.97 -11.10 6.93
C LEU A 110 10.83 -12.29 6.46
N PRO A 111 10.29 -13.52 6.46
CA PRO A 111 11.01 -14.70 5.95
C PRO A 111 11.46 -14.54 4.49
N PHE A 112 10.79 -13.68 3.73
CA PHE A 112 11.18 -13.19 2.41
C PHE A 112 10.45 -11.87 2.13
N GLN A 113 10.99 -11.05 1.25
CA GLN A 113 10.25 -9.89 0.74
C GLN A 113 9.13 -10.37 -0.18
N ILE A 114 7.93 -9.80 -0.04
CA ILE A 114 6.75 -10.20 -0.83
C ILE A 114 7.04 -10.13 -2.33
N SER A 115 7.67 -9.05 -2.80
CA SER A 115 8.02 -8.87 -4.23
C SER A 115 8.98 -9.94 -4.77
N HIS A 116 9.84 -10.49 -3.91
CA HIS A 116 10.87 -11.48 -4.27
C HIS A 116 10.53 -12.88 -3.77
N SER A 117 9.27 -13.14 -3.40
CA SER A 117 8.91 -14.41 -2.76
C SER A 117 9.19 -15.63 -3.65
N ARG A 118 9.17 -15.49 -4.98
CA ARG A 118 9.50 -16.56 -5.94
C ARG A 118 10.97 -16.99 -5.94
N GLU A 119 11.86 -16.13 -5.43
CA GLU A 119 13.30 -16.38 -5.32
C GLU A 119 13.66 -17.03 -3.98
N ALA A 120 12.71 -17.04 -3.03
CA ALA A 120 12.90 -17.67 -1.73
C ALA A 120 12.82 -19.20 -1.82
N ASP A 121 13.44 -19.87 -0.86
CA ASP A 121 13.38 -21.33 -0.70
C ASP A 121 11.92 -21.83 -0.67
N GLU A 122 11.65 -22.93 -1.39
CA GLU A 122 10.29 -23.46 -1.53
C GLU A 122 9.68 -23.86 -0.18
N ALA A 123 10.47 -24.46 0.73
CA ALA A 123 9.97 -24.85 2.03
C ALA A 123 9.59 -23.61 2.86
N ALA A 124 10.35 -22.52 2.75
CA ALA A 124 9.98 -21.25 3.35
C ALA A 124 8.68 -20.69 2.74
N ARG A 125 8.54 -20.71 1.41
CA ARG A 125 7.34 -20.24 0.71
C ARG A 125 6.09 -21.03 1.09
N LEU A 126 6.20 -22.36 1.21
CA LEU A 126 5.09 -23.22 1.63
C LEU A 126 4.73 -23.02 3.10
N LYS A 127 5.72 -22.90 3.98
CA LYS A 127 5.50 -22.61 5.41
C LYS A 127 4.82 -21.26 5.62
N TYR A 128 5.22 -20.25 4.85
CA TYR A 128 4.67 -18.90 4.89
C TYR A 128 3.81 -18.58 3.66
N ARG A 129 3.02 -19.56 3.20
CA ARG A 129 2.24 -19.43 1.96
C ARG A 129 1.28 -18.24 1.99
N TYR A 130 0.76 -17.89 3.16
CA TYR A 130 -0.08 -16.70 3.35
C TYR A 130 0.64 -15.37 3.04
N LEU A 131 1.97 -15.31 3.16
CA LEU A 131 2.78 -14.18 2.71
C LEU A 131 3.10 -14.31 1.21
N ASP A 132 3.48 -15.51 0.76
CA ASP A 132 3.81 -15.76 -0.65
C ASP A 132 2.63 -15.42 -1.59
N LEU A 133 1.40 -15.70 -1.17
CA LEU A 133 0.16 -15.36 -1.90
C LEU A 133 -0.12 -13.86 -2.00
N ARG A 134 0.59 -13.01 -1.25
CA ARG A 134 0.51 -11.55 -1.40
C ARG A 134 1.33 -11.04 -2.59
N ASN A 135 2.21 -11.87 -3.15
CA ASN A 135 2.92 -11.56 -4.37
C ASN A 135 1.96 -11.65 -5.57
N PRO A 136 1.73 -10.57 -6.34
CA PRO A 136 0.86 -10.60 -7.51
C PRO A 136 1.21 -11.71 -8.50
N LEU A 137 2.50 -11.97 -8.73
CA LEU A 137 2.97 -13.00 -9.66
C LEU A 137 2.66 -14.43 -9.19
N VAL A 138 2.54 -14.64 -7.88
CA VAL A 138 2.15 -15.95 -7.34
C VAL A 138 0.64 -16.10 -7.36
N LYS A 139 -0.08 -15.02 -7.03
CA LYS A 139 -1.54 -14.96 -7.06
C LYS A 139 -2.11 -15.25 -8.46
N GLU A 140 -1.51 -14.73 -9.52
CA GLU A 140 -1.98 -14.92 -10.90
C GLU A 140 -2.00 -16.39 -11.37
N ASN A 141 -1.30 -17.28 -10.67
CA ASN A 141 -1.19 -18.70 -11.02
C ASN A 141 -2.17 -19.61 -10.24
N ILE A 142 -3.21 -19.04 -9.63
CA ILE A 142 -4.22 -19.73 -8.81
C ILE A 142 -5.61 -19.33 -9.30
#